data_AF-A0A6J1VWP2-F1
#
_entry.id   AF-A0A6J1VWP2-F1
#
_cell.length_a   1.000
_cell.length_b   1.000
_cell.length_c   1.000
_cell.angle_alpha   90.00
_cell.angle_beta   90.00
_cell.angle_gamma   90.00
#
_symmetry.space_group_name_H-M   'P 1'
#
loop_
_entity.id
_entity.type
_entity.pdbx_description
1 polymer ?
#
loop_
_entity_poly.entity_id
_entity_poly.type
_entity_poly.pdbx_seq_one_letter_code
_entity_poly.pdbx_strand_id
1 'polypeptide(L)'
;MTDAKALLRNKPTQRFRKSLPSCEASKMTAEQKARYLAFADPTKPDVKTMLAAALMKEKKALDNQPKEVENKNLIGVLKASEARNRLRNSRLQYQHLRAQEINFLISFQRNAKGAVRLEVFLPPKRNIAKLSDCMDTIQRSRIEEILEDESGEIYIRRP
;
A
#
# COMPACT_ATOMS: atom_id res chain seq x y z
N MET A 1 -11.81 -40.98 -60.51
CA MET A 1 -11.90 -39.67 -59.86
C MET A 1 -12.16 -39.94 -58.37
N THR A 2 -11.11 -40.28 -57.60
CA THR A 2 -10.23 -39.36 -56.81
C THR A 2 -10.96 -38.90 -55.53
N ASP A 3 -10.48 -39.02 -54.30
CA ASP A 3 -9.20 -39.44 -53.71
C ASP A 3 -9.45 -39.84 -52.24
N ALA A 4 -8.87 -40.96 -51.80
CA ALA A 4 -8.74 -41.29 -50.38
C ALA A 4 -7.46 -40.63 -49.84
N LYS A 5 -7.59 -39.46 -49.19
CA LYS A 5 -6.45 -38.82 -48.51
C LYS A 5 -6.16 -39.51 -47.18
N ALA A 6 -5.16 -40.40 -47.22
CA ALA A 6 -4.51 -40.95 -46.05
C ALA A 6 -3.93 -39.82 -45.17
N LEU A 7 -4.30 -39.82 -43.89
CA LEU A 7 -3.71 -38.97 -42.86
C LEU A 7 -2.23 -39.35 -42.68
N LEU A 8 -1.35 -38.47 -43.16
CA LEU A 8 0.10 -38.60 -43.01
C LEU A 8 0.46 -38.56 -41.52
N ARG A 9 1.01 -39.69 -41.07
CA ARG A 9 1.62 -39.92 -39.77
C ARG A 9 2.64 -38.81 -39.46
N ASN A 10 2.37 -38.05 -38.40
CA ASN A 10 3.24 -37.01 -37.87
C ASN A 10 4.67 -37.55 -37.66
N LYS A 11 5.64 -36.99 -38.38
CA LYS A 11 7.07 -37.20 -38.12
C LYS A 11 7.38 -36.60 -36.74
N PRO A 12 8.00 -37.33 -35.80
CA PRO A 12 8.45 -36.72 -34.55
C PRO A 12 9.54 -35.71 -34.88
N THR A 13 9.24 -34.43 -34.65
CA THR A 13 10.23 -33.35 -34.63
C THR A 13 11.36 -33.77 -33.69
N GLN A 14 12.55 -33.88 -34.26
CA GLN A 14 13.77 -34.20 -33.52
C GLN A 14 13.98 -33.09 -32.49
N ARG A 15 13.55 -33.33 -31.24
CA ARG A 15 13.86 -32.45 -30.12
C ARG A 15 15.38 -32.31 -30.11
N PHE A 16 15.88 -31.09 -30.34
CA PHE A 16 17.27 -30.74 -30.09
C PHE A 16 17.57 -31.10 -28.64
N ARG A 17 18.13 -32.29 -28.43
CA ARG A 17 18.74 -32.65 -27.17
C ARG A 17 19.93 -31.71 -27.06
N LYS A 18 19.83 -30.71 -26.18
CA LYS A 18 20.98 -29.92 -25.76
C LYS A 18 22.04 -30.95 -25.38
N SER A 19 23.13 -31.01 -26.14
CA SER A 19 24.27 -31.87 -25.80
C SER A 19 24.66 -31.46 -24.39
N LEU A 20 24.46 -32.37 -23.44
CA LEU A 20 24.97 -32.18 -22.09
C LEU A 20 26.48 -31.97 -22.27
N PRO A 21 27.04 -30.90 -21.67
CA PRO A 21 28.47 -30.66 -21.78
C PRO A 21 29.18 -31.89 -21.25
N SER A 22 30.31 -32.25 -21.86
CA SER A 22 31.11 -33.41 -21.46
C SER A 22 31.18 -33.51 -19.94
N CYS A 23 31.04 -34.74 -19.41
CA CYS A 23 30.87 -35.07 -18.00
C CYS A 23 31.84 -34.33 -17.04
N GLU A 24 33.02 -33.93 -17.53
CA GLU A 24 34.00 -33.13 -16.79
C GLU A 24 33.56 -31.70 -16.47
N ALA A 25 32.87 -31.01 -17.40
CA ALA A 25 32.39 -29.65 -17.18
C ALA A 25 31.31 -29.59 -16.09
N SER A 26 30.53 -30.66 -15.88
CA SER A 26 29.57 -30.69 -14.77
C SER A 26 30.24 -30.78 -13.40
N LYS A 27 31.43 -31.38 -13.33
CA LYS A 27 32.17 -31.64 -12.07
C LYS A 27 32.98 -30.43 -11.57
N MET A 28 33.26 -29.45 -12.43
CA MET A 28 34.06 -28.28 -12.05
C MET A 28 33.29 -27.31 -11.14
N THR A 29 34.01 -26.69 -10.19
CA THR A 29 33.49 -25.58 -9.39
C THR A 29 33.27 -24.33 -10.26
N ALA A 30 32.49 -23.36 -9.78
CA ALA A 30 32.20 -22.13 -10.53
C ALA A 30 33.48 -21.36 -10.92
N GLU A 31 34.45 -21.29 -10.00
CA GLU A 31 35.74 -20.64 -10.25
C GLU A 31 36.59 -21.41 -11.28
N GLN A 32 36.63 -22.74 -11.18
CA GLN A 32 37.35 -23.58 -12.15
C GLN A 32 36.75 -23.45 -13.55
N LYS A 33 35.42 -23.39 -13.65
CA LYS A 33 34.70 -23.12 -14.91
C LYS A 33 35.08 -21.76 -15.48
N ALA A 34 35.10 -20.71 -14.65
CA ALA A 34 35.47 -19.37 -15.10
C ALA A 34 36.90 -19.32 -15.64
N ARG A 35 37.85 -19.93 -14.92
CA ARG A 35 39.26 -20.03 -15.36
C ARG A 35 39.38 -20.82 -16.66
N TYR A 36 38.70 -21.97 -16.78
CA TYR A 36 38.69 -22.77 -18.00
C TYR A 36 38.14 -21.98 -19.20
N LEU A 37 37.02 -21.28 -19.04
CA LEU A 37 36.40 -20.48 -20.10
C LEU A 37 37.25 -19.28 -20.54
N ALA A 38 38.14 -18.77 -19.68
CA ALA A 38 39.04 -17.66 -20.02
C ALA A 38 40.14 -18.07 -21.02
N PHE A 39 40.51 -19.35 -21.06
CA PHE A 39 41.63 -19.85 -21.88
C PHE A 39 41.20 -20.87 -22.95
N ALA A 40 40.00 -21.44 -22.86
CA ALA A 40 39.53 -22.44 -23.81
C ALA A 40 39.03 -21.82 -25.13
N ASP A 41 39.31 -22.49 -26.25
CA ASP A 41 38.88 -22.01 -27.57
C ASP A 41 37.35 -21.92 -27.69
N PRO A 42 36.80 -20.75 -28.09
CA PRO A 42 35.35 -20.53 -28.17
C PRO A 42 34.70 -21.30 -29.33
N THR A 43 35.49 -21.80 -30.27
CA THR A 43 35.02 -22.60 -31.41
C THR A 43 34.54 -23.99 -30.98
N LYS A 44 34.97 -24.47 -29.79
CA LYS A 44 34.52 -25.76 -29.25
C LYS A 44 33.04 -25.67 -28.84
N PRO A 45 32.18 -26.63 -29.25
CA PRO A 45 30.75 -26.55 -29.03
C PRO A 45 30.40 -26.49 -27.53
N ASP A 46 31.10 -27.27 -26.71
CA ASP A 46 30.90 -27.31 -25.26
C ASP A 46 31.20 -25.94 -24.61
N VAL A 47 32.33 -25.32 -24.95
CA VAL A 47 32.74 -23.99 -24.47
C VAL A 47 31.71 -22.93 -24.89
N LYS A 48 31.25 -22.98 -26.14
CA LYS A 48 30.21 -22.08 -26.66
C LYS A 48 28.90 -22.18 -25.89
N THR A 49 28.47 -23.39 -25.53
CA THR A 49 27.26 -23.57 -24.70
C THR A 49 27.43 -23.04 -23.28
N MET A 50 28.62 -23.21 -22.69
CA MET A 50 28.93 -22.70 -21.35
C MET A 50 29.02 -21.18 -21.32
N LEU A 51 29.64 -20.55 -22.33
CA LEU A 51 29.66 -19.10 -22.50
C LEU A 51 28.25 -18.54 -22.68
N ALA A 52 27.43 -19.17 -23.53
CA ALA A 52 26.03 -18.77 -23.70
C ALA A 52 25.24 -18.88 -22.38
N ALA A 53 25.44 -19.95 -21.60
CA ALA A 53 24.80 -20.09 -20.30
C ALA A 53 25.27 -19.03 -19.28
N ALA A 54 26.54 -18.65 -19.29
CA ALA A 54 27.09 -17.58 -18.44
C ALA A 54 26.48 -16.22 -18.78
N LEU A 55 26.45 -15.85 -20.07
CA LEU A 55 25.85 -14.61 -20.54
C LEU A 55 24.35 -14.52 -20.20
N MET A 56 23.62 -15.64 -20.27
CA MET A 56 22.20 -15.67 -19.89
C MET A 56 22.00 -15.54 -18.38
N LYS A 57 22.95 -16.00 -17.55
CA LYS A 57 22.92 -15.78 -16.10
C LYS A 57 23.23 -14.32 -15.75
N GLU A 58 24.21 -13.70 -16.40
CA GLU A 58 24.53 -12.29 -16.20
C GLU A 58 23.37 -11.38 -16.60
N LYS A 59 22.76 -11.62 -17.77
CA LYS A 59 21.56 -10.89 -18.19
C LYS A 59 20.42 -11.01 -17.19
N LYS A 60 20.19 -12.21 -16.64
CA LYS A 60 19.16 -12.43 -15.61
C LYS A 60 19.48 -11.74 -14.29
N ALA A 61 20.75 -11.73 -13.88
CA ALA A 61 21.18 -11.01 -12.68
C ALA A 61 20.96 -9.50 -12.85
N LEU A 62 21.31 -8.95 -14.02
CA LEU A 62 21.16 -7.53 -14.35
C LEU A 62 19.69 -7.10 -14.40
N ASP A 63 18.79 -7.95 -14.91
CA ASP A 63 17.35 -7.70 -14.95
C ASP A 63 16.66 -7.85 -13.56
N ASN A 64 17.24 -8.64 -12.65
CA ASN A 64 16.71 -8.85 -11.31
C ASN A 64 17.21 -7.82 -10.27
N GLN A 65 18.39 -7.24 -10.47
CA GLN A 65 18.96 -6.18 -9.61
C GLN A 65 18.01 -4.99 -9.38
N PRO A 66 17.41 -4.34 -10.40
CA PRO A 66 16.50 -3.21 -10.17
C PRO A 66 15.23 -3.64 -9.42
N LYS A 67 14.68 -4.82 -9.75
CA LYS A 67 13.48 -5.38 -9.09
C LYS A 67 13.74 -5.68 -7.61
N GLU A 68 14.93 -6.16 -7.25
CA GLU A 68 15.29 -6.37 -5.85
C GLU A 68 15.38 -5.06 -5.05
N VAL A 69 15.93 -4.00 -5.64
CA VAL A 69 16.04 -2.69 -4.98
C VAL A 69 14.65 -2.08 -4.78
N GLU A 70 13.80 -2.13 -5.79
CA GLU A 70 12.40 -1.69 -5.70
C GLU A 70 11.63 -2.46 -4.62
N ASN A 71 11.80 -3.79 -4.57
CA ASN A 71 11.17 -4.62 -3.54
C ASN A 71 11.67 -4.28 -2.13
N LYS A 72 12.98 -4.06 -1.95
CA LYS A 72 13.57 -3.64 -0.66
C LYS A 72 13.02 -2.28 -0.23
N ASN A 73 12.90 -1.33 -1.16
CA ASN A 73 12.32 -0.01 -0.90
C ASN A 73 10.84 -0.12 -0.51
N LEU A 74 10.05 -0.91 -1.23
CA LEU A 74 8.64 -1.16 -0.91
C LEU A 74 8.48 -1.78 0.49
N ILE A 75 9.28 -2.79 0.82
CA ILE A 75 9.29 -3.40 2.15
C ILE A 75 9.65 -2.36 3.22
N GLY A 76 10.61 -1.48 2.97
CA GLY A 76 10.98 -0.39 3.87
C GLY A 76 9.82 0.57 4.13
N VAL A 77 9.12 0.99 3.06
CA VAL A 77 7.93 1.86 3.16
C VAL A 77 6.80 1.18 3.94
N LEU A 78 6.53 -0.10 3.66
CA LEU A 78 5.50 -0.87 4.35
C LEU A 78 5.82 -1.07 5.84
N LYS A 79 7.08 -1.38 6.18
CA LYS A 79 7.51 -1.48 7.59
C LYS A 79 7.40 -0.14 8.32
N ALA A 80 7.76 0.96 7.66
CA ALA A 80 7.65 2.29 8.22
C ALA A 80 6.18 2.70 8.45
N SER A 81 5.30 2.39 7.49
CA SER A 81 3.86 2.64 7.63
C SER A 81 3.24 1.80 8.74
N GLU A 82 3.63 0.53 8.85
CA GLU A 82 3.20 -0.35 9.94
C GLU A 82 3.64 0.18 11.31
N ALA A 83 4.90 0.56 11.47
CA ALA A 83 5.41 1.10 12.73
C ALA A 83 4.66 2.38 13.15
N ARG A 84 4.38 3.27 12.19
CA ARG A 84 3.56 4.47 12.42
C ARG A 84 2.14 4.11 12.83
N ASN A 85 1.53 3.13 12.19
CA ASN A 85 0.19 2.65 12.54
C ASN A 85 0.15 2.05 13.94
N ARG A 86 1.15 1.25 14.33
CA ARG A 86 1.27 0.71 15.70
C ARG A 86 1.33 1.83 16.74
N LEU A 87 2.16 2.86 16.51
CA LEU A 87 2.25 4.03 17.40
C LEU A 87 0.93 4.81 17.47
N ARG A 88 0.27 5.03 16.32
CA ARG A 88 -1.03 5.70 16.27
C ARG A 88 -2.08 4.93 17.06
N ASN A 89 -2.16 3.61 16.87
CA ASN A 89 -3.12 2.77 17.58
C ASN A 89 -2.87 2.78 19.09
N SER A 90 -1.62 2.67 19.52
CA SER A 90 -1.27 2.77 20.94
C SER A 90 -1.67 4.12 21.54
N ARG A 91 -1.43 5.23 20.83
CA ARG A 91 -1.86 6.57 21.26
C ARG A 91 -3.38 6.69 21.36
N LEU A 92 -4.11 6.17 20.37
CA LEU A 92 -5.58 6.17 20.38
C LEU A 92 -6.14 5.32 21.52
N GLN A 93 -5.57 4.14 21.75
CA GLN A 93 -5.94 3.28 22.87
C GLN A 93 -5.70 3.96 24.22
N TYR A 94 -4.52 4.58 24.39
CA TYR A 94 -4.21 5.33 25.60
C TYR A 94 -5.20 6.48 25.84
N GLN A 95 -5.49 7.29 24.81
CA GLN A 95 -6.45 8.38 24.92
C GLN A 95 -7.86 7.87 25.25
N HIS A 96 -8.27 6.75 24.66
CA HIS A 96 -9.55 6.12 24.92
C HIS A 96 -9.67 5.62 26.36
N LEU A 97 -8.71 4.82 26.83
CA LEU A 97 -8.69 4.28 28.19
C LEU A 97 -8.62 5.40 29.24
N ARG A 98 -7.75 6.39 29.02
CA ARG A 98 -7.65 7.58 29.89
C ARG A 98 -8.98 8.33 29.97
N ALA A 99 -9.67 8.50 28.84
CA ALA A 99 -10.98 9.15 28.83
C ALA A 99 -12.03 8.32 29.57
N GLN A 100 -12.04 7.00 29.41
CA GLN A 100 -12.94 6.10 30.15
C GLN A 100 -12.72 6.19 31.65
N GLU A 101 -11.46 6.16 32.10
CA GLU A 101 -11.10 6.24 33.51
C GLU A 101 -11.51 7.59 34.12
N ILE A 102 -11.25 8.70 33.43
CA ILE A 102 -11.68 10.02 33.90
C ILE A 102 -13.21 10.11 33.97
N ASN A 103 -13.93 9.59 32.97
CA ASN A 103 -15.41 9.56 33.00
C ASN A 103 -15.93 8.71 34.18
N PHE A 104 -15.28 7.59 34.47
CA PHE A 104 -15.58 6.79 35.65
C PHE A 104 -15.37 7.61 36.92
N LEU A 105 -14.22 8.28 37.09
CA LEU A 105 -13.95 9.16 38.24
C LEU A 105 -14.96 10.30 38.38
N ILE A 106 -15.41 10.89 37.27
CA ILE A 106 -16.47 11.92 37.24
C ILE A 106 -17.77 11.38 37.82
N SER A 107 -18.16 10.15 37.47
CA SER A 107 -19.42 9.54 37.94
C SER A 107 -19.48 9.32 39.46
N PHE A 108 -18.34 9.18 40.13
CA PHE A 108 -18.26 9.04 41.59
C PHE A 108 -18.06 10.37 42.34
N GLN A 109 -17.97 11.50 41.64
CA GLN A 109 -17.84 12.79 42.31
C GLN A 109 -19.13 13.17 43.03
N ARG A 110 -19.02 13.48 44.32
CA ARG A 110 -20.16 13.98 45.13
C ARG A 110 -20.55 15.42 44.80
N ASN A 111 -19.64 16.21 44.23
CA ASN A 111 -19.84 17.63 43.95
C ASN A 111 -19.60 17.93 42.47
N ALA A 112 -20.51 18.68 41.86
CA ALA A 112 -20.40 19.17 40.48
C ALA A 112 -19.09 19.91 40.20
N LYS A 113 -18.60 20.71 41.17
CA LYS A 113 -17.31 21.41 41.02
C LYS A 113 -16.14 20.43 40.84
N GLY A 114 -16.17 19.28 41.52
CA GLY A 114 -15.16 18.23 41.37
C GLY A 114 -15.23 17.57 40.00
N ALA A 115 -16.44 17.24 39.54
CA ALA A 115 -16.68 16.68 38.21
C ALA A 115 -16.16 17.60 37.09
N VAL A 116 -16.49 18.90 37.14
CA VAL A 116 -16.05 19.89 36.13
C VAL A 116 -14.52 20.03 36.10
N ARG A 117 -13.84 19.97 37.24
CA ARG A 117 -12.37 20.00 37.28
C ARG A 117 -11.74 18.78 36.60
N LEU A 118 -12.37 17.61 36.72
CA LEU A 118 -11.90 16.39 36.07
C LEU A 118 -12.19 16.41 34.56
N GLU A 119 -13.28 17.03 34.14
CA GLU A 119 -13.65 17.17 32.72
C GLU A 119 -12.59 17.91 31.90
N VAL A 120 -11.85 18.86 32.52
CA VAL A 120 -10.73 19.58 31.87
C VAL A 120 -9.65 18.64 31.33
N PHE A 121 -9.48 17.45 31.90
CA PHE A 121 -8.49 16.47 31.44
C PHE A 121 -8.94 15.64 30.23
N LEU A 122 -10.23 15.71 29.86
CA LEU A 122 -10.78 15.04 28.69
C LEU A 122 -10.49 15.86 27.42
N PRO A 123 -10.35 15.20 26.25
CA PRO A 123 -10.32 15.89 24.98
C PRO A 123 -11.58 16.77 24.80
N PRO A 124 -11.45 17.98 24.22
CA PRO A 124 -12.61 18.83 23.95
C PRO A 124 -13.61 18.11 23.05
N LYS A 125 -14.82 17.87 23.56
CA LYS A 125 -15.92 17.36 22.75
C LYS A 125 -16.39 18.51 21.86
N ARG A 126 -16.12 18.42 20.55
CA ARG A 126 -16.79 19.29 19.58
C ARG A 126 -18.25 18.87 19.58
N ASN A 127 -19.13 19.65 20.20
CA ASN A 127 -20.55 19.51 19.97
C ASN A 127 -20.80 19.96 18.52
N ILE A 128 -20.80 19.01 17.58
CA ILE A 128 -21.15 19.24 16.17
C ILE A 128 -22.68 19.27 16.01
N ALA A 129 -23.43 19.51 17.09
CA ALA A 129 -24.68 20.20 16.95
C ALA A 129 -24.33 21.63 16.49
N LYS A 130 -23.99 21.78 15.20
CA LYS A 130 -24.27 23.03 14.50
C LYS A 130 -25.73 23.26 14.83
N LEU A 131 -25.99 24.28 15.64
CA LEU A 131 -27.34 24.72 15.91
C LEU A 131 -27.98 24.86 14.52
N SER A 132 -28.91 23.96 14.20
CA SER A 132 -29.58 24.02 12.92
C SER A 132 -30.25 25.37 12.88
N ASP A 133 -30.09 26.08 11.77
CA ASP A 133 -30.82 27.30 11.55
C ASP A 133 -32.31 27.01 11.76
N CYS A 134 -32.91 27.65 12.77
CA CYS A 134 -34.30 27.42 13.14
C CYS A 134 -35.26 28.28 12.31
N MET A 135 -34.74 29.06 11.36
CA MET A 135 -35.53 29.98 10.56
C MET A 135 -35.83 29.37 9.19
N ASP A 136 -37.10 29.39 8.80
CA ASP A 136 -37.49 29.12 7.43
C ASP A 136 -37.02 30.25 6.50
N THR A 137 -36.87 29.96 5.20
CA THR A 137 -36.42 30.94 4.18
C THR A 137 -37.26 32.22 4.17
N ILE A 138 -38.56 32.11 4.40
CA ILE A 138 -39.49 33.25 4.50
C ILE A 138 -39.18 34.10 5.74
N GLN A 139 -38.97 33.44 6.88
CA GLN A 139 -38.67 34.12 8.13
C GLN A 139 -37.31 34.82 8.07
N ARG A 140 -36.32 34.17 7.44
CA ARG A 140 -35.00 34.73 7.18
C ARG A 140 -35.07 35.96 6.28
N SER A 141 -35.78 35.88 5.16
CA SER A 141 -36.00 37.00 4.25
C SER A 141 -36.69 38.18 4.96
N ARG A 142 -37.66 37.90 5.83
CA ARG A 142 -38.33 38.94 6.62
C ARG A 142 -37.41 39.57 7.65
N ILE A 143 -36.55 38.78 8.31
CA ILE A 143 -35.57 39.30 9.27
C ILE A 143 -34.55 40.20 8.57
N GLU A 144 -34.09 39.78 7.39
CA GLU A 144 -33.17 40.58 6.57
C GLU A 144 -33.82 41.90 6.17
N GLU A 145 -35.08 41.88 5.72
CA GLU A 145 -35.86 43.09 5.43
C GLU A 145 -36.00 44.03 6.65
N ILE A 146 -36.24 43.48 7.85
CA ILE A 146 -36.33 44.26 9.09
C ILE A 146 -34.96 44.84 9.50
N LEU A 147 -33.88 44.11 9.26
CA LEU A 147 -32.51 44.56 9.58
C LEU A 147 -32.01 45.63 8.60
N GLU A 148 -32.48 45.60 7.35
CA GLU A 148 -32.18 46.59 6.33
C GLU A 148 -33.02 47.88 6.47
N ASP A 149 -34.09 47.86 7.27
CA ASP A 149 -34.99 49.00 7.43
C ASP A 149 -34.43 50.04 8.42
N GLU A 150 -33.91 51.15 7.90
CA GLU A 150 -33.32 52.24 8.69
C GLU A 150 -34.35 53.02 9.52
N SER A 151 -35.63 52.99 9.12
CA SER A 151 -36.75 53.63 9.81
C SER A 151 -37.22 52.89 11.06
N GLY A 152 -36.96 51.58 11.16
CA GLY A 152 -37.38 50.75 12.29
C GLY A 152 -38.90 50.53 12.40
N GLU A 153 -39.65 50.67 11.31
CA GLU A 153 -41.11 50.57 11.33
C GLU A 153 -41.57 49.12 11.09
N ILE A 154 -41.94 48.43 12.18
CA ILE A 154 -42.35 47.02 12.10
C ILE A 154 -43.84 46.90 11.78
N TYR A 155 -44.15 46.63 10.51
CA TYR A 155 -45.51 46.32 10.08
C TYR A 155 -45.83 44.82 10.28
N ILE A 156 -46.65 44.50 11.29
CA ILE A 156 -47.19 43.15 11.48
C ILE A 156 -48.39 42.99 10.54
N ARG A 157 -48.24 42.23 9.45
CA ARG A 157 -49.39 41.82 8.63
C ARG A 157 -50.29 40.94 9.50
N ARG A 158 -51.48 41.44 9.85
CA ARG A 158 -52.52 40.63 10.51
C ARG A 158 -53.00 39.53 9.54
N PRO A 159 -53.37 38.35 10.06
CA PRO A 159 -53.81 37.22 9.26
C PRO A 159 -55.07 37.53 8.44
#